data_AF-A0A1C1A8L1-F1
#
_entry.id   AF-A0A1C1A8L1-F1
#
_cell.length_a   1.000
_cell.length_b   1.000
_cell.length_c   1.000
_cell.angle_alpha   90.00
_cell.angle_beta   90.00
_cell.angle_gamma   90.00
#
_symmetry.space_group_name_H-M   'P 1'
#
loop_
_entity.id
_entity.type
_entity.pdbx_description
1 polymer ?
#
loop_
_entity_poly.entity_id
_entity_poly.type
_entity_poly.pdbx_seq_one_letter_code
_entity_poly.pdbx_strand_id
1 'polypeptide(L)'
;MKKGLIFLTFMMLCSCLSMAVPNKTYACSCMKPPDPIKAVAQSKAVFSGTVLDIKRQVLDIDGIIEQQIAVLFDVEQTWKGLNQTQVMVLTNLDEPACGYHFQVGQTYLVFAGSYNYNKELLGTSNCSLTKGISVAAADLNQIGQGEKPTEIVSLQHKMDRMAYTNRWAYVTMIVHRIIHHHLDELMVVGGILVAGGFILVLLIRKRRGL
;
A
#
# COMPACT_ATOMS: atom_id res chain seq x y z
N MET A 1 35.31 -16.54 -41.52
CA MET A 1 34.25 -15.53 -41.37
C MET A 1 32.99 -16.06 -40.67
N LYS A 2 32.39 -17.19 -41.10
CA LYS A 2 31.16 -17.75 -40.47
C LYS A 2 31.29 -18.08 -38.97
N LYS A 3 32.43 -18.62 -38.52
CA LYS A 3 32.68 -18.96 -37.10
C LYS A 3 32.72 -17.74 -36.17
N GLY A 4 33.24 -16.60 -36.67
CA GLY A 4 33.27 -15.34 -35.91
C GLY A 4 31.90 -14.68 -35.79
N LEU A 5 31.08 -14.76 -36.84
CA LEU A 5 29.70 -14.26 -36.82
C LEU A 5 28.80 -15.05 -35.86
N ILE A 6 28.98 -16.38 -35.78
CA ILE A 6 28.27 -17.25 -34.82
C ILE A 6 28.69 -16.94 -33.38
N PHE A 7 29.99 -16.72 -33.14
CA PHE A 7 30.48 -16.35 -31.81
C PHE A 7 29.92 -15.01 -31.34
N LEU A 8 29.87 -14.01 -32.22
CA LEU A 8 29.38 -12.67 -31.91
C LEU A 8 27.87 -12.65 -31.67
N THR A 9 27.09 -13.43 -32.45
CA THR A 9 25.65 -13.63 -32.20
C THR A 9 25.38 -14.37 -30.90
N PHE A 10 26.17 -15.40 -30.57
CA PHE A 10 26.05 -16.10 -29.29
C PHE A 10 26.36 -15.18 -28.10
N MET A 11 27.42 -14.36 -28.20
CA MET A 11 27.78 -13.40 -27.16
C MET A 11 26.69 -12.34 -26.95
N MET A 12 26.09 -11.85 -28.05
CA MET A 12 24.98 -10.89 -27.99
C MET A 12 23.72 -11.52 -27.37
N LEU A 13 23.41 -12.77 -27.71
CA LEU A 13 22.30 -13.52 -27.11
C LEU A 13 22.50 -13.70 -25.60
N CYS A 14 23.69 -14.13 -25.16
CA CYS A 14 24.01 -14.30 -23.73
C CYS A 14 23.91 -12.98 -22.95
N SER A 15 24.34 -11.85 -23.56
CA SER A 15 24.18 -10.52 -22.96
C SER A 15 22.70 -10.15 -22.79
N CYS A 16 21.85 -10.42 -23.78
CA CYS A 16 20.40 -10.17 -23.66
C CYS A 16 19.75 -11.07 -22.60
N LEU A 17 20.16 -12.33 -22.49
CA LEU A 17 19.66 -13.25 -21.46
C LEU A 17 20.03 -12.80 -20.05
N SER A 18 21.19 -12.15 -19.86
CA SER A 18 21.60 -11.63 -18.56
C SER A 18 20.70 -10.49 -18.03
N MET A 19 20.04 -9.75 -18.93
CA MET A 19 19.08 -8.69 -18.55
C MET A 19 17.67 -9.24 -18.24
N ALA A 20 17.42 -10.52 -18.52
CA ALA A 20 16.12 -11.15 -18.27
C ALA A 20 15.95 -11.65 -16.82
N VAL A 21 17.00 -11.57 -15.99
CA VAL A 21 16.92 -11.94 -14.58
C VAL A 21 16.55 -10.70 -13.76
N PRO A 22 15.33 -10.60 -13.20
CA PRO A 22 14.98 -9.48 -12.34
C PRO A 22 15.84 -9.52 -11.08
N ASN A 23 16.67 -8.48 -10.87
CA ASN A 23 17.38 -8.30 -9.62
C ASN A 23 16.39 -7.87 -8.54
N LYS A 24 16.43 -8.51 -7.36
CA LYS A 24 15.70 -8.02 -6.19
C LYS A 24 16.30 -6.68 -5.76
N THR A 25 15.56 -5.60 -5.96
CA THR A 25 15.95 -4.27 -5.46
C THR A 25 15.50 -4.13 -4.03
N TYR A 26 16.44 -3.95 -3.10
CA TYR A 26 16.13 -3.62 -1.71
C TYR A 26 15.90 -2.11 -1.60
N ALA A 27 14.70 -1.66 -1.97
CA ALA A 27 14.34 -0.23 -1.88
C ALA A 27 14.07 0.21 -0.44
N CYS A 28 13.76 -0.74 0.46
CA CYS A 28 13.49 -0.44 1.85
C CYS A 28 14.79 -0.14 2.63
N SER A 29 15.04 1.15 2.89
CA SER A 29 16.10 1.60 3.80
C SER A 29 15.47 2.21 5.05
N CYS A 30 15.26 1.39 6.08
CA CYS A 30 14.76 1.87 7.36
C CYS A 30 15.86 2.65 8.08
N MET A 31 15.50 3.81 8.64
CA MET A 31 16.35 4.42 9.67
C MET A 31 16.40 3.48 10.87
N LYS A 32 17.52 3.50 11.61
CA LYS A 32 17.69 2.66 12.81
C LYS A 32 16.41 2.69 13.67
N PRO A 33 15.86 1.52 14.05
CA PRO A 33 14.60 1.47 14.78
C PRO A 33 14.70 2.34 16.04
N PRO A 34 13.69 3.17 16.32
CA PRO A 34 13.69 4.02 17.50
C PRO A 34 13.67 3.17 18.77
N ASP A 35 14.08 3.78 19.88
CA ASP A 35 13.87 3.22 21.21
C ASP A 35 12.39 2.81 21.43
N PRO A 36 12.08 1.68 22.10
CA PRO A 36 10.71 1.21 22.28
C PRO A 36 9.75 2.27 22.82
N ILE A 37 10.16 3.10 23.78
CA ILE A 37 9.31 4.17 24.33
C ILE A 37 9.00 5.22 23.26
N LYS A 38 10.00 5.58 22.44
CA LYS A 38 9.81 6.50 21.32
C LYS A 38 8.93 5.88 20.23
N ALA A 39 9.07 4.57 19.97
CA ALA A 39 8.23 3.84 19.03
C ALA A 39 6.76 3.86 19.47
N VAL A 40 6.49 3.64 20.77
CA VAL A 40 5.14 3.78 21.34
C VAL A 40 4.62 5.21 21.16
N ALA A 41 5.43 6.22 21.45
CA ALA A 41 5.03 7.62 21.30
C ALA A 41 4.67 7.98 19.84
N GLN A 42 5.41 7.47 18.86
CA GLN A 42 5.20 7.71 17.43
C GLN A 42 4.06 6.87 16.82
N SER A 43 3.73 5.73 17.42
CA SER A 43 2.69 4.84 16.91
C SER A 43 1.30 5.39 17.19
N LYS A 44 0.35 5.07 16.30
CA LYS A 44 -1.08 5.31 16.56
C LYS A 44 -1.63 4.25 17.50
N ALA A 45 -1.23 3.00 17.31
CA ALA A 45 -1.64 1.85 18.11
C ALA A 45 -0.45 0.94 18.41
N VAL A 46 -0.41 0.38 19.61
CA VAL A 46 0.58 -0.63 20.02
C VAL A 46 -0.11 -1.73 20.77
N PHE A 47 0.04 -2.96 20.30
CA PHE A 47 -0.65 -4.12 20.86
C PHE A 47 0.12 -5.41 20.59
N SER A 48 -0.25 -6.45 21.31
CA SER A 48 0.18 -7.81 21.06
C SER A 48 -1.05 -8.62 20.67
N GLY A 49 -0.86 -9.52 19.72
CA GLY A 49 -1.96 -10.33 19.25
C GLY A 49 -1.54 -11.45 18.34
N THR A 50 -2.41 -12.44 18.27
CA THR A 50 -2.24 -13.63 17.44
C THR A 50 -2.91 -13.42 16.08
N VAL A 51 -2.21 -13.74 15.00
CA VAL A 51 -2.74 -13.58 13.65
C VAL A 51 -3.81 -14.63 13.37
N LEU A 52 -5.02 -14.19 13.04
CA LEU A 52 -6.16 -15.05 12.71
C LEU A 52 -6.27 -15.34 11.21
N ASP A 53 -6.09 -14.32 10.37
CA ASP A 53 -6.27 -14.42 8.92
C ASP A 53 -5.39 -13.40 8.20
N ILE A 54 -4.96 -13.72 6.98
CA ILE A 54 -4.14 -12.88 6.12
C ILE A 54 -4.76 -12.88 4.72
N LYS A 55 -5.12 -11.71 4.21
CA LYS A 55 -5.71 -11.56 2.88
C LYS A 55 -5.10 -10.38 2.13
N ARG A 56 -5.10 -10.47 0.79
CA ARG A 56 -4.81 -9.30 -0.04
C ARG A 56 -5.99 -8.35 0.01
N GLN A 57 -5.72 -7.08 0.24
CA GLN A 57 -6.70 -6.01 0.18
C GLN A 57 -6.35 -5.08 -0.99
N VAL A 58 -7.36 -4.75 -1.77
CA VAL A 58 -7.27 -3.80 -2.87
C VAL A 58 -7.98 -2.52 -2.43
N LEU A 59 -7.23 -1.44 -2.34
CA LEU A 59 -7.73 -0.11 -2.01
C LEU A 59 -7.87 0.69 -3.29
N ASP A 60 -9.00 1.39 -3.43
CA ASP A 60 -9.19 2.41 -4.45
C ASP A 60 -8.97 3.77 -3.78
N ILE A 61 -7.93 4.46 -4.22
CA ILE A 61 -7.51 5.77 -3.72
C ILE A 61 -7.64 6.73 -4.90
N ASP A 62 -8.80 7.38 -5.00
CA ASP A 62 -9.12 8.34 -6.05
C ASP A 62 -8.85 7.79 -7.48
N GLY A 63 -9.29 6.56 -7.75
CA GLY A 63 -9.11 5.90 -9.04
C GLY A 63 -7.76 5.22 -9.22
N ILE A 64 -6.87 5.28 -8.21
CA ILE A 64 -5.60 4.56 -8.19
C ILE A 64 -5.74 3.32 -7.32
N ILE A 65 -5.45 2.15 -7.89
CA ILE A 65 -5.46 0.90 -7.15
C ILE A 65 -4.15 0.73 -6.39
N GLU A 66 -4.27 0.51 -5.08
CA GLU A 66 -3.17 0.08 -4.23
C GLU A 66 -3.45 -1.32 -3.66
N GLN A 67 -2.44 -2.19 -3.72
CA GLN A 67 -2.53 -3.53 -3.17
C GLN A 67 -1.74 -3.62 -1.87
N GLN A 68 -2.40 -4.10 -0.83
CA GLN A 68 -1.87 -4.24 0.52
C GLN A 68 -2.15 -5.65 1.05
N ILE A 69 -1.43 -6.06 2.09
CA ILE A 69 -1.73 -7.25 2.88
C ILE A 69 -2.49 -6.80 4.12
N ALA A 70 -3.73 -7.27 4.25
CA ALA A 70 -4.54 -7.10 5.45
C ALA A 70 -4.35 -8.29 6.37
N VAL A 71 -4.00 -8.00 7.62
CA VAL A 71 -3.73 -8.99 8.65
C VAL A 71 -4.73 -8.76 9.78
N LEU A 72 -5.53 -9.78 10.06
CA LEU A 72 -6.46 -9.80 11.18
C LEU A 72 -5.77 -10.37 12.41
N PHE A 73 -5.81 -9.63 13.50
CA PHE A 73 -5.30 -10.06 14.80
C PHE A 73 -6.42 -10.27 15.81
N ASP A 74 -6.24 -11.29 16.65
CA ASP A 74 -6.86 -11.41 17.96
C ASP A 74 -5.95 -10.71 18.98
N VAL A 75 -6.46 -9.66 19.61
CA VAL A 75 -5.68 -8.77 20.47
C VAL A 75 -5.64 -9.33 21.89
N GLU A 76 -4.44 -9.51 22.42
CA GLU A 76 -4.19 -10.02 23.76
C GLU A 76 -3.93 -8.89 24.76
N GLN A 77 -3.08 -7.94 24.39
CA GLN A 77 -2.74 -6.78 25.20
C GLN A 77 -2.59 -5.52 24.35
N THR A 78 -2.87 -4.36 24.94
CA THR A 78 -2.73 -3.03 24.34
C THR A 78 -1.88 -2.13 25.24
N TRP A 79 -1.01 -1.34 24.61
CA TRP A 79 -0.21 -0.29 25.27
C TRP A 79 -0.61 1.11 24.81
N LYS A 80 -1.30 1.21 23.66
CA LYS A 80 -1.73 2.50 23.11
C LYS A 80 -2.83 2.36 22.08
N GLY A 81 -3.79 3.29 22.11
CA GLY A 81 -4.59 3.70 20.96
C GLY A 81 -5.66 2.74 20.49
N LEU A 82 -5.80 1.56 21.10
CA LEU A 82 -6.86 0.59 20.80
C LEU A 82 -7.32 -0.13 22.06
N ASN A 83 -8.58 -0.55 22.06
CA ASN A 83 -9.22 -1.31 23.14
C ASN A 83 -10.08 -2.47 22.61
N GLN A 84 -9.89 -2.84 21.33
CA GLN A 84 -10.71 -3.81 20.60
C GLN A 84 -10.10 -5.21 20.68
N THR A 85 -10.93 -6.25 20.80
CA THR A 85 -10.48 -7.66 20.82
C THR A 85 -9.98 -8.13 19.46
N GLN A 86 -10.41 -7.52 18.36
CA GLN A 86 -9.87 -7.79 17.04
C GLN A 86 -9.52 -6.51 16.32
N VAL A 87 -8.42 -6.53 15.59
CA VAL A 87 -7.95 -5.38 14.81
C VAL A 87 -7.37 -5.84 13.48
N MET A 88 -7.59 -5.03 12.45
CA MET A 88 -7.01 -5.24 11.12
C MET A 88 -5.88 -4.24 10.90
N VAL A 89 -4.71 -4.74 10.52
CA VAL A 89 -3.54 -3.94 10.19
C VAL A 89 -3.12 -4.21 8.75
N LEU A 90 -2.79 -3.15 8.02
CA LEU A 90 -2.28 -3.22 6.66
C LEU A 90 -0.75 -3.23 6.65
N THR A 91 -0.16 -3.96 5.72
CA THR A 91 1.26 -3.89 5.43
C THR A 91 1.53 -4.09 3.95
N ASN A 92 2.66 -3.57 3.47
CA ASN A 92 3.04 -3.69 2.07
C ASN A 92 3.27 -5.15 1.67
N LEU A 93 3.27 -5.42 0.36
CA LEU A 93 3.20 -6.77 -0.19
C LEU A 93 4.38 -7.68 0.19
N ASP A 94 5.57 -7.11 0.32
CA ASP A 94 6.81 -7.85 0.48
C ASP A 94 7.92 -7.00 1.12
N GLU A 95 8.99 -7.66 1.57
CA GLU A 95 10.12 -6.99 2.24
C GLU A 95 10.76 -5.88 1.38
N PRO A 96 10.99 -6.05 0.05
CA PRO A 96 11.46 -4.97 -0.82
C PRO A 96 10.62 -3.70 -0.75
N ALA A 97 9.29 -3.83 -0.61
CA ALA A 97 8.36 -2.73 -0.44
C ALA A 97 8.16 -2.31 1.03
N CYS A 98 9.03 -2.73 1.95
CA CYS A 98 8.89 -2.52 3.40
C CYS A 98 7.68 -3.24 4.05
N GLY A 99 7.17 -4.30 3.43
CA GLY A 99 6.11 -5.14 3.98
C GLY A 99 6.61 -6.03 5.12
N TYR A 100 5.79 -6.20 6.16
CA TYR A 100 6.07 -7.13 7.25
C TYR A 100 5.45 -8.49 6.99
N HIS A 101 6.27 -9.54 7.12
CA HIS A 101 5.81 -10.90 6.88
C HIS A 101 5.21 -11.52 8.15
N PHE A 102 3.88 -11.61 8.17
CA PHE A 102 3.14 -12.26 9.24
C PHE A 102 2.82 -13.72 8.90
N GLN A 103 2.59 -14.52 9.94
CA GLN A 103 2.18 -15.91 9.84
C GLN A 103 0.96 -16.16 10.70
N VAL A 104 -0.04 -16.85 10.13
CA VAL A 104 -1.27 -17.23 10.84
C VAL A 104 -0.93 -18.12 12.03
N GLY A 105 -1.59 -17.87 13.17
CA GLY A 105 -1.39 -18.59 14.43
C GLY A 105 -0.16 -18.17 15.22
N GLN A 106 0.63 -17.20 14.72
CA GLN A 106 1.77 -16.65 15.46
C GLN A 106 1.39 -15.33 16.14
N THR A 107 2.01 -15.08 17.30
CA THR A 107 1.78 -13.88 18.11
C THR A 107 2.89 -12.85 17.90
N TYR A 108 2.51 -11.59 17.77
CA TYR A 108 3.41 -10.48 17.48
C TYR A 108 3.18 -9.32 18.45
N LEU A 109 4.24 -8.58 18.76
CA LEU A 109 4.14 -7.21 19.26
C LEU A 109 4.12 -6.28 18.05
N VAL A 110 3.04 -5.55 17.85
CA VAL A 110 2.76 -4.75 16.66
C VAL A 110 2.77 -3.27 17.01
N PHE A 111 3.59 -2.51 16.27
CA PHE A 111 3.62 -1.05 16.28
C PHE A 111 2.97 -0.56 14.99
N ALA A 112 1.78 0.01 15.11
CA ALA A 112 0.98 0.45 13.98
C ALA A 112 0.85 1.97 13.95
N GLY A 113 1.14 2.56 12.78
CA GLY A 113 0.87 3.95 12.47
C GLY A 113 -0.47 4.12 11.76
N SER A 114 -0.83 5.37 11.48
CA SER A 114 -1.89 5.66 10.50
C SER A 114 -1.46 5.18 9.12
N TYR A 115 -2.37 4.57 8.38
CA TYR A 115 -2.14 4.27 6.98
C TYR A 115 -2.09 5.57 6.16
N ASN A 116 -1.14 5.66 5.21
CA ASN A 116 -0.78 6.91 4.53
C ASN A 116 -1.97 7.63 3.88
N TYR A 117 -2.87 6.87 3.24
CA TYR A 117 -3.99 7.41 2.47
C TYR A 117 -5.31 7.42 3.25
N ASN A 118 -5.38 6.72 4.39
CA ASN A 118 -6.56 6.70 5.23
C ASN A 118 -6.14 6.64 6.71
N LYS A 119 -6.30 7.77 7.40
CA LYS A 119 -5.90 7.91 8.81
C LYS A 119 -6.68 7.01 9.75
N GLU A 120 -7.84 6.48 9.36
CA GLU A 120 -8.63 5.56 10.18
C GLU A 120 -8.04 4.15 10.16
N LEU A 121 -7.43 3.75 9.03
CA LEU A 121 -6.78 2.45 8.89
C LEU A 121 -5.42 2.44 9.59
N LEU A 122 -5.06 1.27 10.11
CA LEU A 122 -3.77 1.03 10.74
C LEU A 122 -2.81 0.38 9.74
N GLY A 123 -1.58 0.88 9.71
CA GLY A 123 -0.51 0.38 8.86
C GLY A 123 0.74 0.00 9.66
N THR A 124 1.45 -1.03 9.24
CA THR A 124 2.75 -1.43 9.78
C THR A 124 3.71 -1.84 8.67
N SER A 125 4.99 -1.90 8.99
CA SER A 125 6.07 -2.17 8.02
C SER A 125 7.25 -2.85 8.68
N ASN A 126 8.17 -3.40 7.88
CA ASN A 126 9.45 -3.91 8.37
C ASN A 126 10.35 -2.82 8.99
N CYS A 127 10.04 -1.54 8.78
CA CYS A 127 10.72 -0.43 9.46
C CYS A 127 10.15 -0.07 10.82
N SER A 128 8.98 -0.62 11.15
CA SER A 128 8.42 -0.46 12.50
C SER A 128 9.17 -1.36 13.49
N LEU A 129 8.96 -1.13 14.78
CA LEU A 129 9.48 -2.00 15.83
C LEU A 129 8.68 -3.33 15.95
N THR A 130 7.77 -3.61 15.01
CA THR A 130 6.94 -4.82 15.01
C THR A 130 7.81 -6.06 14.91
N LYS A 131 7.57 -7.04 15.79
CA LYS A 131 8.30 -8.30 15.81
C LYS A 131 7.51 -9.42 16.48
N GLY A 132 7.90 -10.67 16.20
CA GLY A 132 7.33 -11.83 16.88
C GLY A 132 7.50 -11.73 18.39
N ILE A 133 6.49 -12.17 19.15
CA ILE A 133 6.48 -12.00 20.61
C ILE A 133 7.66 -12.70 21.29
N SER A 134 8.14 -13.80 20.70
CA SER A 134 9.28 -14.59 21.19
C SER A 134 10.60 -13.82 21.25
N VAL A 135 10.75 -12.76 20.44
CA VAL A 135 11.94 -11.91 20.39
C VAL A 135 11.66 -10.48 20.90
N ALA A 136 10.47 -10.22 21.42
CA ALA A 136 10.03 -8.89 21.88
C ALA A 136 10.32 -8.62 23.37
N ALA A 137 10.94 -9.56 24.10
CA ALA A 137 11.12 -9.47 25.54
C ALA A 137 11.84 -8.18 26.01
N ALA A 138 12.87 -7.75 25.27
CA ALA A 138 13.62 -6.53 25.60
C ALA A 138 12.76 -5.26 25.44
N ASP A 139 11.88 -5.22 24.45
CA ASP A 139 11.01 -4.08 24.21
C ASP A 139 9.87 -4.04 25.23
N LEU A 140 9.26 -5.20 25.52
CA LEU A 140 8.21 -5.38 26.53
C LEU A 140 8.69 -4.95 27.91
N ASN A 141 9.93 -5.29 28.29
CA ASN A 141 10.52 -4.85 29.56
C ASN A 141 10.65 -3.33 29.66
N GLN A 142 10.79 -2.62 28.54
CA GLN A 142 10.88 -1.15 28.52
C GLN A 142 9.49 -0.50 28.53
N ILE A 143 8.57 -0.97 27.68
CA ILE A 143 7.24 -0.36 27.54
C ILE A 143 6.27 -0.76 28.67
N GLY A 144 6.62 -1.79 29.45
CA GLY A 144 5.88 -2.22 30.63
C GLY A 144 4.71 -3.15 30.33
N GLN A 145 3.81 -3.29 31.29
CA GLN A 145 2.65 -4.18 31.19
C GLN A 145 1.51 -3.53 30.39
N GLY A 146 0.99 -4.26 29.40
CA GLY A 146 -0.18 -3.83 28.64
C GLY A 146 -1.51 -4.20 29.31
N GLU A 147 -2.58 -3.53 28.90
CA GLU A 147 -3.95 -3.76 29.36
C GLU A 147 -4.68 -4.75 28.43
N LYS A 148 -5.68 -5.47 28.93
CA LYS A 148 -6.51 -6.33 28.08
C LYS A 148 -7.58 -5.49 27.37
N PRO A 149 -7.85 -5.73 26.07
CA PRO A 149 -8.94 -5.06 25.38
C PRO A 149 -10.29 -5.43 25.98
N THR A 150 -11.20 -4.47 26.08
CA THR A 150 -12.56 -4.68 26.63
C THR A 150 -13.67 -4.54 25.59
N GLU A 151 -13.40 -3.93 24.43
CA GLU A 151 -14.37 -3.78 23.36
C GLU A 151 -14.37 -5.02 22.47
N ILE A 152 -15.45 -5.81 22.54
CA ILE A 152 -15.58 -7.03 21.75
C ILE A 152 -15.92 -6.65 20.30
N VAL A 153 -14.99 -6.92 19.39
CA VAL A 153 -15.12 -6.68 17.95
C VAL A 153 -14.85 -7.97 17.20
N SER A 154 -15.67 -8.26 16.19
CA SER A 154 -15.45 -9.37 15.26
C SER A 154 -15.30 -8.83 13.84
N LEU A 155 -14.11 -9.00 13.26
CA LEU A 155 -13.78 -8.56 11.91
C LEU A 155 -13.70 -9.72 10.91
N GLN A 156 -14.00 -10.95 11.34
CA GLN A 156 -13.92 -12.14 10.48
C GLN A 156 -14.80 -12.00 9.22
N HIS A 157 -16.04 -11.55 9.38
CA HIS A 157 -16.93 -11.30 8.25
C HIS A 157 -16.40 -10.22 7.29
N LYS A 158 -15.66 -9.22 7.79
CA LYS A 158 -14.98 -8.22 6.95
C LYS A 158 -13.86 -8.87 6.14
N MET A 159 -13.10 -9.79 6.74
CA MET A 159 -12.09 -10.59 6.03
C MET A 159 -12.74 -11.50 4.98
N ASP A 160 -13.87 -12.14 5.26
CA ASP A 160 -14.52 -13.07 4.34
C ASP A 160 -15.07 -12.38 3.09
N ARG A 161 -15.59 -11.16 3.25
CA ARG A 161 -16.07 -10.35 2.11
C ARG A 161 -14.97 -9.65 1.34
N MET A 162 -13.71 -9.73 1.77
CA MET A 162 -12.61 -8.99 1.16
C MET A 162 -12.40 -9.33 -0.32
N ALA A 163 -12.60 -10.60 -0.70
CA ALA A 163 -12.53 -11.01 -2.11
C ALA A 163 -13.58 -10.27 -2.97
N TYR A 164 -14.78 -10.04 -2.44
CA TYR A 164 -15.84 -9.29 -3.11
C TYR A 164 -15.49 -7.80 -3.16
N THR A 165 -15.09 -7.19 -2.04
CA THR A 165 -14.74 -5.76 -2.01
C THR A 165 -13.57 -5.44 -2.94
N ASN A 166 -12.60 -6.34 -3.07
CA ASN A 166 -11.50 -6.19 -4.01
C ASN A 166 -11.99 -6.15 -5.47
N ARG A 167 -12.95 -7.00 -5.84
CA ARG A 167 -13.55 -6.97 -7.19
C ARG A 167 -14.25 -5.65 -7.45
N TRP A 168 -14.95 -5.11 -6.46
CA TRP A 168 -15.59 -3.80 -6.57
C TRP A 168 -14.59 -2.67 -6.73
N ALA A 169 -13.47 -2.67 -6.00
CA ALA A 169 -12.43 -1.66 -6.14
C ALA A 169 -11.89 -1.58 -7.59
N TYR A 170 -11.68 -2.72 -8.25
CA TYR A 170 -11.29 -2.71 -9.66
C TYR A 170 -12.37 -2.13 -10.58
N VAL A 171 -13.64 -2.45 -10.32
CA VAL A 171 -14.77 -1.91 -11.10
C VAL A 171 -14.88 -0.40 -10.91
N THR A 172 -14.79 0.10 -9.68
CA THR A 172 -14.84 1.53 -9.39
C THR A 172 -13.69 2.28 -10.02
N MET A 173 -12.47 1.73 -10.01
CA MET A 173 -11.33 2.31 -10.73
C MET A 173 -11.60 2.41 -12.24
N ILE A 174 -12.12 1.35 -12.87
CA ILE A 174 -12.42 1.37 -14.31
C ILE A 174 -13.46 2.46 -14.61
N VAL A 175 -14.51 2.55 -13.80
CA VAL A 175 -15.55 3.56 -13.94
C VAL A 175 -14.99 4.97 -13.74
N HIS A 176 -14.20 5.19 -12.67
CA HIS A 176 -13.56 6.47 -12.39
C HIS A 176 -12.68 6.90 -13.56
N ARG A 177 -11.86 5.99 -14.09
CA ARG A 177 -10.96 6.25 -15.21
C ARG A 177 -11.71 6.54 -16.50
N ILE A 178 -12.80 5.83 -16.81
CA ILE A 178 -13.60 6.07 -18.01
C ILE A 178 -14.34 7.42 -17.90
N ILE A 179 -14.97 7.70 -16.77
CA ILE A 179 -15.81 8.90 -16.60
C ILE A 179 -14.93 10.16 -16.53
N HIS A 180 -13.89 10.18 -15.69
CA HIS A 180 -13.03 11.37 -15.55
C HIS A 180 -12.16 11.61 -16.79
N HIS A 181 -11.59 10.57 -17.39
CA HIS A 181 -10.72 10.77 -18.56
C HIS A 181 -11.51 11.29 -19.77
N HIS A 182 -12.75 10.84 -19.98
CA HIS A 182 -13.58 11.38 -21.06
C HIS A 182 -14.12 12.79 -20.77
N LEU A 183 -14.37 13.15 -19.51
CA LEU A 183 -14.75 14.51 -19.13
C LEU A 183 -13.61 15.51 -19.37
N ASP A 184 -12.39 15.16 -19.01
CA ASP A 184 -11.23 16.01 -19.26
C ASP A 184 -10.93 16.17 -20.76
N GLU A 185 -11.03 15.09 -21.54
CA GLU A 185 -10.90 15.18 -23.00
C GLU A 185 -12.00 16.04 -23.64
N LEU A 186 -13.26 15.91 -23.20
CA LEU A 186 -14.36 16.74 -23.69
C LEU A 186 -14.17 18.22 -23.35
N MET A 187 -13.66 18.53 -22.15
CA MET A 187 -13.34 19.90 -21.73
C MET A 187 -12.20 20.49 -22.57
N VAL A 188 -11.15 19.72 -22.85
CA VAL A 188 -10.03 20.15 -23.70
C VAL A 188 -10.49 20.38 -25.13
N VAL A 189 -11.24 19.45 -25.71
CA VAL A 189 -11.78 19.58 -27.09
C VAL A 189 -12.74 20.77 -27.17
N GLY A 190 -13.63 20.95 -26.19
CA GLY A 190 -14.53 22.09 -26.09
C GLY A 190 -13.76 23.42 -26.03
N GLY A 191 -12.70 23.49 -25.22
CA GLY A 191 -11.83 24.67 -25.15
C GLY A 191 -11.15 25.00 -26.48
N ILE A 192 -10.63 23.99 -27.19
CA ILE A 192 -10.00 24.16 -28.51
C ILE A 192 -11.01 24.67 -29.54
N LEU A 193 -12.24 24.13 -29.57
CA LEU A 193 -13.28 24.57 -30.51
C LEU A 193 -13.72 26.01 -30.25
N VAL A 194 -13.89 26.40 -28.98
CA VAL A 194 -14.23 27.79 -28.61
C VAL A 194 -13.12 28.76 -28.98
N ALA A 195 -11.87 28.43 -28.66
CA ALA A 195 -10.71 29.26 -29.01
C ALA A 195 -10.54 29.37 -30.53
N GLY A 196 -10.65 28.24 -31.25
CA GLY A 196 -10.59 28.20 -32.70
C GLY A 196 -11.72 29.00 -33.36
N GLY A 197 -12.95 28.89 -32.86
CA GLY A 197 -14.09 29.68 -33.30
C GLY A 197 -13.88 31.19 -33.08
N PHE A 198 -13.35 31.57 -31.92
CA PHE A 198 -13.03 32.98 -31.62
C PHE A 198 -11.97 33.55 -32.57
N ILE A 199 -10.89 32.80 -32.81
CA ILE A 199 -9.83 33.17 -33.76
C ILE A 199 -10.42 33.33 -35.17
N LEU A 200 -11.28 32.40 -35.60
CA LEU A 200 -11.93 32.46 -36.91
C LEU A 200 -12.78 33.75 -37.07
N VAL A 201 -13.55 34.11 -36.04
CA VAL A 201 -14.35 35.34 -36.01
C VAL A 201 -13.46 36.59 -36.11
N LEU A 202 -12.34 36.63 -35.39
CA LEU A 202 -11.38 37.74 -35.48
C LEU A 202 -10.75 37.85 -36.88
N LEU A 203 -10.39 36.72 -37.49
CA LEU A 203 -9.85 36.70 -38.86
C LEU A 203 -10.87 37.16 -39.90
N ILE A 204 -12.14 36.78 -39.73
CA ILE A 204 -13.25 37.23 -40.59
C ILE A 204 -13.48 38.74 -40.43
N ARG A 205 -13.50 39.26 -39.20
CA ARG A 205 -13.60 40.72 -38.95
C ARG A 205 -12.46 41.49 -39.61
N LYS A 206 -11.22 41.03 -39.41
CA LYS A 206 -10.02 41.63 -40.02
C LYS A 206 -10.07 41.64 -41.55
N ARG A 207 -10.58 40.57 -42.18
CA ARG A 207 -10.77 40.52 -43.66
C ARG A 207 -11.87 41.46 -44.16
N ARG A 208 -12.91 41.71 -43.35
CA ARG A 208 -14.04 42.58 -43.73
C ARG A 208 -13.79 44.07 -43.46
N GLY A 209 -12.63 44.44 -42.92
CA GLY A 209 -12.25 45.84 -42.69
C GLY A 209 -13.02 46.52 -41.56
N LEU A 210 -13.53 45.74 -40.60
CA LEU A 210 -14.11 46.21 -39.33
C LEU A 210 -13.08 46.12 -38.20
#